data_AF-A0A8I2FV88-F1
#
_entry.id   AF-A0A8I2FV88-F1
#
_cell.length_a   1.000
_cell.length_b   1.000
_cell.length_c   1.000
_cell.angle_alpha   90.00
_cell.angle_beta   90.00
_cell.angle_gamma   90.00
#
_symmetry.space_group_name_H-M   'P 1'
#
loop_
_entity.id
_entity.type
_entity.pdbx_description
1 polymer ?
#
loop_
_entity_poly.entity_id
_entity_poly.type
_entity_poly.pdbx_seq_one_letter_code
_entity_poly.pdbx_strand_id
1 'polypeptide(L)' 'MINNEQEFNTTLERIARLQKQVVHLREVENNPENYRLSVGGFLAELDRMNLEIREYLWSHPNQKTA' A
#
# COMPACT_ATOMS: atom_id res chain seq x y z
N MET A 1 3.13 7.94 7.90
CA MET A 1 4.25 7.48 8.74
C MET A 1 3.68 6.63 9.86
N ILE A 2 4.07 5.36 9.92
CA ILE A 2 3.55 4.35 10.84
C ILE A 2 4.35 4.42 12.16
N ASN A 3 3.66 4.54 13.29
CA ASN A 3 4.31 4.76 14.59
C ASN A 3 4.13 3.61 15.57
N ASN A 4 3.22 2.69 15.27
CA ASN A 4 2.86 1.59 16.16
C ASN A 4 2.34 0.38 15.37
N GLU A 5 2.22 -0.73 16.08
CA GLU A 5 1.80 -2.02 15.53
C GLU A 5 0.36 -1.97 14.97
N GLN A 6 -0.54 -1.16 15.56
CA GLN A 6 -1.91 -1.04 15.08
C GLN A 6 -1.96 -0.33 13.72
N GLU A 7 -1.22 0.76 13.55
CA GLU A 7 -1.07 1.48 12.29
C GLU A 7 -0.40 0.61 11.22
N PHE A 8 0.57 -0.21 11.62
CA PHE A 8 1.24 -1.16 10.75
C PHE A 8 0.26 -2.19 10.17
N ASN A 9 -0.48 -2.87 11.06
CA ASN A 9 -1.49 -3.86 10.65
C ASN A 9 -2.62 -3.22 9.82
N THR A 10 -3.07 -2.03 10.19
CA THR A 10 -4.07 -1.27 9.40
C THR A 10 -3.56 -0.97 8.00
N THR A 11 -2.28 -0.61 7.85
CA THR A 11 -1.68 -0.33 6.55
C THR A 11 -1.56 -1.59 5.70
N LEU A 12 -1.17 -2.72 6.29
CA LEU A 12 -1.15 -4.02 5.60
C LEU A 12 -2.54 -4.41 5.07
N GLU A 13 -3.59 -4.26 5.87
CA GLU A 13 -4.96 -4.55 5.43
C GLU A 13 -5.40 -3.64 4.27
N ARG A 14 -5.05 -2.36 4.31
CA ARG A 14 -5.36 -1.41 3.24
C ARG A 14 -4.65 -1.79 1.94
N ILE A 15 -3.37 -2.15 2.00
CA ILE A 15 -2.62 -2.65 0.85
C ILE A 15 -3.33 -3.86 0.23
N ALA A 16 -3.72 -4.85 1.04
CA ALA A 16 -4.38 -6.05 0.55
C ALA A 16 -5.73 -5.73 -0.15
N ARG A 17 -6.49 -4.77 0.36
CA ARG A 17 -7.76 -4.33 -0.27
C ARG A 17 -7.51 -3.59 -1.58
N LEU A 18 -6.53 -2.70 -1.63
CA LEU A 18 -6.16 -1.97 -2.84
C LEU A 18 -5.65 -2.91 -3.94
N GLN A 19 -4.80 -3.88 -3.59
CA GLN A 19 -4.35 -4.91 -4.53
C GLN A 19 -5.52 -5.69 -5.13
N LYS A 20 -6.50 -6.10 -4.31
CA LYS A 20 -7.72 -6.76 -4.81
C LYS A 20 -8.51 -5.89 -5.78
N GLN A 21 -8.61 -4.59 -5.54
CA GLN A 21 -9.28 -3.66 -6.46
C GLN A 21 -8.53 -3.53 -7.79
N VAL A 22 -7.21 -3.43 -7.76
CA VAL A 22 -6.40 -3.38 -8.99
C VAL A 22 -6.52 -4.69 -9.79
N VAL A 23 -6.48 -5.85 -9.12
CA VAL A 23 -6.68 -7.15 -9.76
C VAL A 23 -8.07 -7.23 -10.40
N HIS A 24 -9.11 -6.82 -9.68
CA HIS A 24 -10.47 -6.80 -10.23
C HIS A 24 -10.58 -5.90 -11.46
N LEU A 25 -10.03 -4.68 -11.42
CA LEU A 25 -10.03 -3.77 -12.56
C LEU A 25 -9.31 -4.35 -13.78
N ARG A 26 -8.24 -5.13 -13.55
CA ARG A 26 -7.52 -5.82 -14.62
C ARG A 26 -8.36 -6.89 -15.31
N GLU A 27 -9.36 -7.45 -14.64
CA GLU A 27 -10.28 -8.45 -15.19
C GLU A 27 -11.47 -7.82 -15.91
N VAL A 28 -11.95 -6.65 -15.47
CA VAL A 28 -13.24 -6.09 -15.93
C VAL A 28 -13.12 -4.90 -16.88
N GLU A 29 -12.05 -4.12 -16.81
CA GLU A 29 -11.87 -2.96 -17.69
C GLU A 29 -11.17 -3.36 -18.98
N ASN A 30 -11.89 -3.27 -20.10
CA ASN A 30 -11.42 -3.71 -21.41
C ASN A 30 -10.75 -2.58 -22.20
N ASN A 31 -10.97 -1.32 -21.82
CA ASN A 31 -10.33 -0.17 -22.44
C ASN A 31 -9.00 0.13 -21.73
N PRO A 32 -7.85 0.07 -22.42
CA PRO A 32 -6.54 0.27 -21.81
C PRO A 32 -6.33 1.66 -21.18
N GLU A 33 -6.86 2.72 -21.79
CA GLU A 33 -6.73 4.08 -21.24
C GLU A 33 -7.59 4.25 -19.99
N ASN A 34 -8.82 3.75 -20.00
CA ASN A 34 -9.66 3.75 -18.80
C ASN A 34 -9.01 2.95 -17.68
N TYR A 35 -8.48 1.76 -17.98
CA TYR A 35 -7.77 0.94 -17.01
C TYR A 35 -6.63 1.73 -16.37
N ARG A 36 -5.76 2.33 -17.19
CA ARG A 36 -4.61 3.13 -16.71
C ARG A 36 -5.04 4.28 -15.82
N LEU A 37 -6.09 5.01 -16.20
CA LEU A 37 -6.64 6.13 -15.41
C LEU A 37 -7.27 5.64 -14.10
N SER A 38 -7.97 4.50 -14.11
CA SER A 38 -8.61 3.92 -12.92
C SER A 38 -7.60 3.35 -11.93
N VAL A 39 -6.53 2.67 -12.39
CA VAL A 39 -5.56 2.04 -11.47
C VAL A 39 -4.45 2.97 -11.00
N GLY A 40 -4.18 4.07 -11.73
CA GLY A 40 -3.03 4.94 -11.44
C GLY A 40 -3.01 5.47 -10.01
N GLY A 41 -4.16 5.91 -9.49
CA GLY A 41 -4.27 6.37 -8.10
C GLY A 41 -4.04 5.27 -7.07
N PHE A 42 -4.53 4.05 -7.33
CA PHE A 42 -4.32 2.91 -6.44
C PHE A 42 -2.85 2.48 -6.40
N LEU A 43 -2.18 2.44 -7.56
CA LEU A 43 -0.76 2.08 -7.65
C LEU A 43 0.13 3.11 -6.93
N ALA A 44 -0.12 4.40 -7.12
CA ALA A 44 0.63 5.45 -6.42
C ALA A 44 0.45 5.36 -4.89
N GLU A 45 -0.76 5.06 -4.42
CA GLU A 45 -1.03 4.88 -3.00
C GLU A 45 -0.37 3.60 -2.44
N LEU A 46 -0.36 2.51 -3.20
CA LEU A 46 0.37 1.30 -2.86
C LEU A 46 1.87 1.55 -2.72
N ASP A 47 2.47 2.30 -3.64
CA ASP A 47 3.90 2.66 -3.56
C ASP A 47 4.21 3.45 -2.29
N ARG A 48 3.38 4.45 -1.96
CA ARG A 48 3.50 5.23 -0.74
C ARG A 48 3.39 4.37 0.52
N MET A 49 2.35 3.52 0.61
CA MET A 49 2.15 2.67 1.79
C MET A 49 3.25 1.62 1.95
N ASN A 50 3.74 1.04 0.86
CA ASN A 50 4.86 0.10 0.89
C ASN A 50 6.16 0.76 1.39
N LEU A 51 6.38 2.04 1.04
CA LEU A 51 7.49 2.82 1.58
C LEU A 51 7.34 2.99 3.10
N GLU A 52 6.17 3.39 3.58
CA GLU A 52 5.92 3.57 5.02
C GLU A 52 6.10 2.27 5.82
N ILE A 53 5.66 1.13 5.28
CA ILE A 53 5.90 -0.19 5.87
C ILE A 53 7.38 -0.52 5.94
N ARG A 54 8.11 -0.27 4.85
CA ARG A 54 9.55 -0.52 4.80
C ARG A 54 10.28 0.31 5.85
N GLU A 55 9.93 1.59 5.96
CA GLU A 55 10.51 2.50 6.95
C GLU A 55 10.22 2.04 8.39
N TYR A 56 8.98 1.62 8.66
CA TYR A 56 8.60 1.07 9.97
C TYR A 56 9.41 -0.19 10.32
N LEU A 57 9.46 -1.15 9.40
CA LEU A 57 10.18 -2.41 9.61
C LEU A 57 11.71 -2.23 9.67
N TRP A 58 12.23 -1.15 9.08
CA TRP A 58 13.64 -0.79 9.19
C TRP A 58 14.00 -0.33 10.61
N SER A 59 13.05 0.30 11.32
CA SER A 59 13.24 0.66 12.72
C SER A 59 13.04 -0.57 13.62
N HIS A 60 14.10 -1.02 14.30
CA HIS A 60 13.98 -2.15 15.21
C HIS A 60 13.29 -1.71 16.52
N PRO A 61 12.29 -2.43 17.04
CA PRO A 61 11.55 -2.04 18.26
C PRO A 61 12.43 -1.81 19.50
N ASN A 62 13.60 -2.47 19.55
CA ASN A 62 14.56 -2.32 20.65
C ASN A 62 15.76 -1.40 20.34
N GLN A 63 15.77 -0.70 19.20
CA GLN A 63 16.73 0.40 19.01
C GLN A 63 16.31 1.56 19.90
N LYS A 64 16.79 1.53 21.14
CA LYS A 64 16.88 2.74 21.97
C LYS A 64 17.88 3.66 21.28
N THR A 65 17.42 4.81 20.81
CA THR A 65 18.29 5.97 20.61
C THR A 65 19.04 6.19 21.93
N ALA A 66 20.37 6.05 21.88
CA ALA A 66 21.26 6.49 22.95
C ALA A 66 21.27 8.02 23.02
#